data_AF-A0A0D0Q7D0-F1
#
_entry.id   AF-A0A0D0Q7D0-F1
#
_cell.length_a   1.000
_cell.length_b   1.000
_cell.length_c   1.000
_cell.angle_alpha   90.00
_cell.angle_beta   90.00
_cell.angle_gamma   90.00
#
_symmetry.space_group_name_H-M   'P 1'
#
loop_
_entity.id
_entity.type
_entity.pdbx_description
1 polymer ?
#
loop_
_entity_poly.entity_id
_entity_poly.type
_entity_poly.pdbx_seq_one_letter_code
_entity_poly.pdbx_strand_id
1 'polypeptide(L)' 'MSADTYTAINCDGPDCDNATHLPIPSTATQVRAVRKADGWHTRPGGRDICPDCWTAGHR' A
#
# COMPACT_ATOMS: atom_id res chain seq x y z
N MET A 1 -22.08 7.27 -7.33
CA MET A 1 -21.04 6.27 -6.99
C MET A 1 -20.45 6.71 -5.66
N SER A 2 -20.63 5.93 -4.60
CA SER A 2 -19.96 6.20 -3.33
C SER A 2 -18.46 6.01 -3.55
N ALA A 3 -17.64 7.00 -3.22
CA ALA A 3 -16.20 6.81 -3.27
C ALA A 3 -15.82 5.79 -2.19
N ASP A 4 -15.21 4.67 -2.58
CA ASP A 4 -14.63 3.75 -1.60
C ASP A 4 -13.60 4.52 -0.77
N THR A 5 -13.76 4.46 0.55
CA THR A 5 -12.83 5.06 1.50
C THR A 5 -12.02 3.96 2.15
N TYR A 6 -10.73 4.21 2.26
CA TYR A 6 -9.75 3.26 2.77
C TYR A 6 -9.14 3.84 4.04
N THR A 7 -9.03 3.02 5.08
CA THR A 7 -8.41 3.37 6.37
C THR A 7 -7.02 2.76 6.53
N ALA A 8 -6.66 1.80 5.68
CA ALA A 8 -5.37 1.14 5.69
C ALA A 8 -4.96 0.68 4.28
N ILE A 9 -3.66 0.51 4.09
CA ILE A 9 -3.01 -0.08 2.92
C ILE A 9 -2.25 -1.30 3.42
N ASN A 10 -2.62 -2.49 2.95
CA ASN A 10 -1.99 -3.74 3.38
C ASN A 10 -0.87 -4.15 2.41
N CYS A 11 0.21 -4.70 2.96
CA CYS A 11 1.30 -5.26 2.19
C CYS A 11 0.94 -6.68 1.69
N ASP A 12 1.12 -6.93 0.40
CA ASP A 12 0.88 -8.24 -0.24
C ASP A 12 2.20 -9.03 -0.46
N GLY A 13 3.22 -8.75 0.35
CA GLY A 13 4.50 -9.45 0.28
C GLY A 13 4.44 -10.82 0.98
N PRO A 14 5.18 -11.85 0.51
CA PRO A 14 5.36 -13.08 1.27
C PRO A 14 6.11 -12.79 2.58
N ASP A 15 5.55 -13.24 3.71
CA ASP A 15 6.05 -13.00 5.07
C ASP A 15 6.11 -11.51 5.47
N CYS A 16 5.22 -10.70 4.89
CA CYS A 16 5.18 -9.27 5.05
C CYS A 16 3.79 -8.80 5.48
N ASP A 17 3.51 -8.90 6.78
CA ASP A 17 2.23 -8.50 7.38
C ASP A 17 2.20 -7.02 7.80
N ASN A 18 2.85 -6.13 7.04
CA ASN A 18 2.86 -4.71 7.37
C ASN A 18 1.65 -3.99 6.75
N ALA A 19 1.13 -2.97 7.45
CA ALA A 19 0.03 -2.14 6.97
C ALA A 19 0.30 -0.66 7.29
N THR A 20 0.10 0.21 6.30
CA THR A 20 0.10 1.65 6.50
C THR A 20 -1.31 2.10 6.82
N HIS A 21 -1.53 2.56 8.06
CA HIS A 21 -2.80 3.13 8.48
C HIS A 21 -2.90 4.61 8.11
N LEU A 22 -4.04 5.01 7.56
CA LEU A 22 -4.32 6.38 7.20
C LEU A 22 -5.05 7.06 8.37
N PRO A 23 -4.66 8.29 8.77
CA PRO A 23 -5.26 8.97 9.92
C PRO A 23 -6.74 9.30 9.71
N ILE A 24 -7.18 9.37 8.45
CA ILE A 24 -8.57 9.58 8.05
C ILE A 24 -8.92 8.65 6.88
N PRO A 25 -10.19 8.21 6.76
CA PRO A 25 -10.66 7.49 5.59
C PRO A 25 -10.36 8.27 4.31
N SER A 26 -9.54 7.70 3.45
CA SER A 26 -9.00 8.36 2.28
C SER A 26 -9.56 7.74 1.01
N THR A 27 -9.70 8.54 -0.04
CA THR A 27 -10.13 8.05 -1.36
C THR A 27 -9.01 7.25 -2.04
N ALA A 28 -9.37 6.43 -3.03
CA ALA A 28 -8.38 5.69 -3.84
C ALA A 28 -7.25 6.57 -4.41
N THR A 29 -7.56 7.81 -4.80
CA THR A 29 -6.57 8.77 -5.31
C THR A 29 -5.58 9.19 -4.23
N GLN A 30 -6.06 9.48 -3.03
CA GLN A 30 -5.21 9.82 -1.88
C GLN A 30 -4.36 8.63 -1.45
N VAL A 31 -4.94 7.43 -1.41
CA VAL A 31 -4.22 6.19 -1.13
C VAL A 31 -3.04 6.01 -2.09
N ARG A 32 -3.26 6.18 -3.40
CA ARG A 32 -2.20 6.08 -4.41
C ARG A 32 -1.10 7.13 -4.22
N ALA A 33 -1.47 8.34 -3.79
CA ALA A 33 -0.49 9.38 -3.48
C ALA A 33 0.36 9.04 -2.26
N VAL A 34 -0.27 8.55 -1.18
CA VAL A 34 0.43 8.08 0.03
C VAL A 34 1.36 6.93 -0.30
N ARG A 35 0.88 5.92 -1.04
CA ARG A 35 1.70 4.79 -1.50
C ARG A 35 2.96 5.24 -2.23
N LYS A 36 2.85 6.21 -3.14
CA LYS A 36 3.98 6.75 -3.88
C LYS A 36 4.95 7.53 -2.98
N ALA A 37 4.43 8.27 -2.00
CA ALA A 37 5.23 9.04 -1.04
C ALA A 37 5.99 8.13 -0.06
N ASP A 38 5.34 7.07 0.40
CA ASP A 38 5.88 6.10 1.36
C ASP A 38 6.77 5.04 0.70
N GLY A 39 7.00 5.10 -0.62
CA GLY A 39 7.89 4.18 -1.32
C GLY A 39 7.31 2.78 -1.54
N TRP A 40 5.98 2.66 -1.63
CA TRP A 40 5.34 1.41 -2.04
C TRP A 40 5.63 1.10 -3.49
N HIS A 41 5.84 -0.18 -3.77
CA HIS A 41 6.05 -0.68 -5.13
C HIS A 41 4.86 -1.54 -5.56
N THR A 42 4.66 -1.65 -6.88
CA THR A 42 3.66 -2.55 -7.46
C THR A 42 4.38 -3.69 -8.15
N ARG A 43 4.01 -4.92 -7.82
CA ARG A 43 4.55 -6.14 -8.43
C ARG A 43 3.82 -6.49 -9.73
N PRO A 44 4.46 -7.27 -10.61
CA PRO A 44 3.76 -7.92 -11.72
C PRO A 44 2.57 -8.73 -11.19
N GLY A 45 1.37 -8.49 -11.73
CA GLY A 45 0.12 -9.10 -11.23
C GLY A 45 -0.72 -8.18 -10.33
N GLY A 46 -0.30 -6.92 -10.12
CA GLY A 46 -1.13 -5.89 -9.47
C GLY A 46 -1.14 -5.95 -7.93
N ARG A 47 -0.22 -6.71 -7.34
CA ARG A 47 -0.02 -6.75 -5.88
C ARG A 47 0.87 -5.61 -5.42
N ASP A 48 0.61 -5.10 -4.22
CA ASP A 48 1.31 -3.95 -3.67
C ASP A 48 2.27 -4.38 -2.58
N ILE A 49 3.53 -3.97 -2.69
CA ILE A 49 4.57 -4.32 -1.73
C ILE A 49 5.02 -3.06 -0.98
N CYS A 50 5.05 -3.20 0.34
CA CYS A 50 5.50 -2.19 1.28
C CYS A 50 7.01 -1.93 1.13
N PRO A 51 7.46 -0.71 1.46
CA PRO A 51 8.86 -0.30 1.31
C PRO A 51 9.83 -1.21 2.09
N ASP A 52 9.44 -1.67 3.27
CA ASP A 52 10.26 -2.55 4.11
C ASP A 52 10.55 -3.88 3.39
N CYS A 53 9.51 -4.48 2.82
CA CYS A 53 9.62 -5.77 2.15
C CYS A 53 10.29 -5.68 0.78
N TRP A 54 10.09 -4.56 0.10
CA TRP A 54 10.89 -4.24 -1.07
C TRP A 54 12.39 -4.15 -0.73
N THR A 55 12.72 -3.48 0.38
CA THR A 55 14.10 -3.29 0.85
C THR A 55 14.73 -4.59 1.36
N ALA A 56 13.95 -5.45 2.01
CA ALA A 56 14.37 -6.79 2.43
C ALA A 56 14.55 -7.77 1.26
N GLY A 57 14.10 -7.41 0.05
CA GLY A 57 14.34 -8.18 -1.17
C GLY A 57 13.19 -9.10 -1.60
N HIS A 58 11.99 -8.96 -1.03
CA HIS A 58 10.79 -9.73 -1.38
C HIS A 58 10.08 -9.24 -2.67
N ARG A 59 10.86 -8.65 -3.58
CA ARG A 59 10.43 -7.94 -4.80
C ARG A 59 9.72 -8.82 -5.84
#